data_AF-K3X641-F1
#
_entry.id   AF-K3X641-F1
#
_cell.length_a   1.000
_cell.length_b   1.000
_cell.length_c   1.000
_cell.angle_alpha   90.00
_cell.angle_beta   90.00
_cell.angle_gamma   90.00
#
_symmetry.space_group_name_H-M   'P 1'
#
loop_
_entity.id
_entity.type
_entity.pdbx_description
1 polymer ?
#
loop_
_entity_poly.entity_id
_entity_poly.type
_entity_poly.pdbx_seq_one_letter_code
_entity_poly.pdbx_strand_id
1 'polypeptide(L)'
;MAAPTTACTIVIDGANVACQKDGTPSIAKLAAAIAHFQAFRQQTDGVRGAIKCVAFAPNFWLNAKSSASGVLEAEADRVLLSSLVEKDHVILTPSQAHDDFYVIDYAVKYDGFIVTNDMFRDHVANKRTFHGKKLSSTWVKTHCIDFTFVGKEFLPNSRAIERVHSYIPSVPASTTSASVSSPVAAIQQPPSKPLKGSSLANGVRKSSSNDEASSDEEDEGGENDMLVDQRAKLKRNIDLSEVTHYKVPRSLLPFLHGEGGDTMNRFQEYTGTYIVLPSLASVSATQARSLPEAANLSIYG
;
A
#
# COMPACT_ATOMS: atom_id res chain seq x y z
N MET A 1 27.60 18.86 23.45
CA MET A 1 26.20 18.73 23.00
C MET A 1 26.05 17.34 22.42
N ALA A 2 25.20 16.48 23.01
CA ALA A 2 24.94 15.16 22.46
C ALA A 2 24.18 15.31 21.13
N ALA A 3 24.59 14.57 20.09
CA ALA A 3 23.88 14.54 18.81
C ALA A 3 22.43 14.09 19.03
N PRO A 4 21.44 14.64 18.29
CA PRO A 4 20.07 14.16 18.37
C PRO A 4 20.05 12.69 17.98
N THR A 5 19.72 11.81 18.93
CA THR A 5 19.56 10.39 18.67
C THR A 5 18.40 10.24 17.70
N THR A 6 18.69 9.87 16.45
CA THR A 6 17.65 9.73 15.43
C THR A 6 16.77 8.55 15.78
N ALA A 7 15.46 8.81 15.92
CA ALA A 7 14.50 7.80 16.29
C ALA A 7 14.12 6.95 15.08
N CYS A 8 14.15 5.62 15.19
CA CYS A 8 13.59 4.74 14.17
C CYS A 8 12.07 4.87 14.18
N THR A 9 11.47 5.17 13.03
CA THR A 9 10.02 5.33 12.92
C THR A 9 9.39 4.04 12.40
N ILE A 10 8.38 3.55 13.13
CA ILE A 10 7.51 2.44 12.75
C ILE A 10 6.11 3.02 12.51
N VAL A 11 5.61 2.81 11.31
CA VAL A 11 4.27 3.23 10.88
C VAL A 11 3.40 2.00 10.75
N ILE A 12 2.30 1.93 11.47
CA ILE A 12 1.35 0.82 11.38
C ILE A 12 0.24 1.20 10.40
N ASP A 13 0.07 0.37 9.38
CA ASP A 13 -1.12 0.38 8.53
C ASP A 13 -2.30 -0.19 9.33
N GLY A 14 -3.08 0.71 9.94
CA GLY A 14 -4.12 0.34 10.88
C GLY A 14 -5.21 -0.49 10.22
N ALA A 15 -5.61 -0.14 9.00
CA ALA A 15 -6.63 -0.88 8.25
C ALA A 15 -6.17 -2.32 7.94
N ASN A 16 -4.94 -2.49 7.45
CA ASN A 16 -4.42 -3.82 7.15
C ASN A 16 -4.26 -4.69 8.41
N VAL A 17 -3.77 -4.11 9.51
CA VAL A 17 -3.61 -4.83 10.79
C VAL A 17 -4.95 -5.21 11.42
N ALA A 18 -5.96 -4.32 11.38
CA ALA A 18 -7.24 -4.57 12.03
C ALA A 18 -8.18 -5.49 11.22
N CYS A 19 -8.15 -5.46 9.88
CA CYS A 19 -9.22 -6.01 9.02
C CYS A 19 -8.96 -7.41 8.40
N GLN A 20 -8.05 -8.20 8.97
CA GLN A 20 -7.44 -9.38 8.29
C GLN A 20 -8.35 -10.54 7.84
N LYS A 21 -9.58 -10.71 8.37
CA LYS A 21 -10.42 -11.90 8.08
C LYS A 21 -11.80 -11.62 7.49
N ASP A 22 -12.54 -10.64 8.03
CA ASP A 22 -13.97 -10.49 7.70
C ASP A 22 -14.34 -9.06 7.28
N GLY A 23 -13.35 -8.22 6.94
CA GLY A 23 -13.55 -6.80 6.63
C GLY A 23 -14.03 -5.94 7.81
N THR A 24 -14.34 -6.56 8.95
CA THR A 24 -14.64 -5.87 10.20
C THR A 24 -13.32 -5.59 10.94
N PRO A 25 -13.03 -4.32 11.28
CA PRO A 25 -11.81 -3.99 12.01
C PRO A 25 -11.87 -4.56 13.43
N SER A 26 -10.79 -5.21 13.87
CA SER A 26 -10.58 -5.55 15.27
C SER A 26 -9.60 -4.57 15.90
N ILE A 27 -10.10 -3.69 16.77
CA ILE A 27 -9.25 -2.69 17.42
C ILE A 27 -8.29 -3.35 18.41
N ALA A 28 -8.69 -4.46 19.03
CA ALA A 28 -7.81 -5.28 19.86
C ALA A 28 -6.53 -5.74 19.12
N LYS A 29 -6.64 -6.12 17.82
CA LYS A 29 -5.48 -6.50 17.01
C LYS A 29 -4.54 -5.33 16.76
N LEU A 30 -5.10 -4.17 16.43
CA LEU A 30 -4.33 -2.94 16.26
C LEU A 30 -3.61 -2.55 17.57
N ALA A 31 -4.31 -2.63 18.70
CA ALA A 31 -3.75 -2.37 20.02
C ALA A 31 -2.61 -3.34 20.35
N ALA A 32 -2.74 -4.63 20.02
CA ALA A 32 -1.69 -5.62 20.23
C ALA A 32 -0.42 -5.31 19.41
N ALA A 33 -0.58 -4.89 18.15
CA ALA A 33 0.55 -4.47 17.32
C ALA A 33 1.25 -3.22 17.89
N ILE A 34 0.49 -2.21 18.30
CA ILE A 34 1.02 -1.01 18.96
C ILE A 34 1.78 -1.39 20.24
N ALA A 35 1.18 -2.22 21.09
CA ALA A 35 1.79 -2.67 22.34
C ALA A 35 3.10 -3.43 22.11
N HIS A 36 3.17 -4.25 21.06
CA HIS A 36 4.40 -4.95 20.68
C HIS A 36 5.54 -3.97 20.42
N PHE A 37 5.34 -2.97 19.55
CA PHE A 37 6.40 -2.00 19.22
C PHE A 37 6.70 -1.01 20.35
N GLN A 38 5.75 -0.79 21.27
CA GLN A 38 6.01 -0.05 22.51
C GLN A 38 6.87 -0.83 23.50
N ALA A 39 6.62 -2.13 23.68
CA ALA A 39 7.47 -2.98 24.51
C ALA A 39 8.86 -3.14 23.89
N PHE A 40 8.92 -3.27 22.56
CA PHE A 40 10.15 -3.29 21.79
C PHE A 40 11.00 -2.04 22.03
N ARG A 41 10.37 -0.84 22.04
CA ARG A 41 11.02 0.42 22.41
C ARG A 41 11.67 0.33 23.80
N GLN A 42 10.97 -0.17 24.81
CA GLN A 42 11.47 -0.25 26.19
C GLN A 42 12.69 -1.17 26.32
N GLN A 43 12.74 -2.26 25.54
CA GLN A 43 13.89 -3.17 25.52
C GLN A 43 15.13 -2.53 24.88
N THR A 44 14.93 -1.59 23.96
CA THR A 44 16.02 -0.90 23.25
C THR A 44 16.46 0.42 23.90
N ASP A 45 15.70 0.91 24.89
CA ASP A 45 15.93 2.19 25.55
C ASP A 45 17.26 2.14 26.35
N GLY A 46 18.29 2.81 25.82
CA GLY A 46 19.63 2.89 26.42
C GLY A 46 20.77 2.37 25.55
N VAL A 47 20.51 1.63 24.47
CA VAL A 47 21.57 1.06 23.61
C VAL A 47 21.55 1.63 22.18
N ARG A 48 20.38 1.99 21.64
CA ARG A 48 20.21 2.60 20.30
C ARG A 48 19.03 3.58 20.31
N GLY A 49 18.92 4.40 19.26
CA GLY A 49 17.95 5.50 19.15
C GLY A 49 16.50 5.10 19.47
N ALA A 50 15.74 6.06 19.99
CA ALA A 50 14.36 5.84 20.42
C ALA A 50 13.50 5.28 19.27
N ILE A 51 12.66 4.29 19.55
CA ILE A 51 11.68 3.82 18.55
C ILE A 51 10.42 4.64 18.70
N LYS A 52 9.97 5.24 17.60
CA LYS A 52 8.70 5.95 17.50
C LYS A 52 7.71 5.07 16.74
N CYS A 53 6.61 4.70 17.37
CA CYS A 53 5.54 3.93 16.75
C CYS A 53 4.29 4.80 16.62
N VAL A 54 3.66 4.80 15.44
CA VAL A 54 2.38 5.47 15.17
C VAL A 54 1.56 4.64 14.19
N ALA A 55 0.26 4.54 14.41
CA ALA A 55 -0.67 3.90 13.48
C ALA A 55 -1.50 4.95 12.74
N PHE A 56 -1.83 4.69 11.47
CA PHE A 56 -2.85 5.44 10.75
C PHE A 56 -4.08 4.57 10.58
N ALA A 57 -5.25 5.12 10.88
CA ALA A 57 -6.52 4.41 10.73
C ALA A 57 -7.59 5.31 10.12
N PRO A 58 -8.58 4.78 9.37
CA PRO A 58 -9.64 5.58 8.81
C PRO A 58 -10.52 6.27 9.86
N ASN A 59 -10.80 7.57 9.69
CA ASN A 59 -11.63 8.33 10.62
C ASN A 59 -13.07 7.78 10.77
N PHE A 60 -13.61 7.09 9.77
CA PHE A 60 -14.97 6.55 9.85
C PHE A 60 -15.12 5.42 10.89
N TRP A 61 -14.03 4.85 11.41
CA TRP A 61 -14.09 3.82 12.46
C TRP A 61 -14.67 4.32 13.78
N LEU A 62 -14.50 5.61 14.12
CA LEU A 62 -15.14 6.19 15.31
C LEU A 62 -16.67 6.28 15.19
N ASN A 63 -17.17 6.33 13.96
CA ASN A 63 -18.58 6.59 13.65
C ASN A 63 -19.28 5.37 13.03
N ALA A 64 -18.61 4.22 12.98
CA ALA A 64 -19.19 3.00 12.44
C ALA A 64 -20.40 2.59 13.31
N LYS A 65 -21.57 2.43 12.67
CA LYS A 65 -22.79 2.03 13.37
C LYS A 65 -22.66 0.57 13.78
N SER A 66 -22.75 0.28 15.08
CA SER A 66 -22.77 -1.08 15.61
C SER A 66 -23.94 -1.85 14.99
N SER A 67 -23.66 -2.92 14.24
CA SER A 67 -24.70 -3.85 13.82
C SER A 67 -25.20 -4.62 15.04
N ALA A 68 -26.51 -4.92 15.09
CA ALA A 68 -27.27 -5.28 16.28
C ALA A 68 -26.82 -6.56 17.04
N SER A 69 -25.78 -7.27 16.60
CA SER A 69 -25.31 -8.52 17.21
C SER A 69 -24.02 -8.37 18.05
N GLY A 70 -23.39 -7.18 18.08
CA GLY A 70 -22.05 -6.98 18.67
C GLY A 70 -21.88 -5.70 19.48
N VAL A 71 -22.94 -5.14 20.07
CA VAL A 71 -22.94 -3.81 20.70
C VAL A 71 -21.86 -3.62 21.77
N LEU A 72 -21.59 -4.63 22.60
CA LEU A 72 -20.58 -4.55 23.67
C LEU A 72 -19.14 -4.57 23.15
N GLU A 73 -18.83 -5.44 22.18
CA GLU A 73 -17.52 -5.48 21.52
C GLU A 73 -17.29 -4.22 20.69
N ALA A 74 -18.33 -3.73 19.99
CA ALA A 74 -18.26 -2.49 19.23
C ALA A 74 -18.03 -1.27 20.13
N GLU A 75 -18.66 -1.22 21.31
CA GLU A 75 -18.45 -0.13 22.26
C GLU A 75 -17.08 -0.23 22.94
N ALA A 76 -16.64 -1.42 23.31
CA ALA A 76 -15.29 -1.64 23.87
C ALA A 76 -14.19 -1.26 22.85
N ASP A 77 -14.34 -1.65 21.59
CA ASP A 77 -13.42 -1.29 20.51
C ASP A 77 -13.44 0.22 20.24
N ARG A 78 -14.61 0.87 20.30
CA ARG A 78 -14.74 2.33 20.15
C ARG A 78 -14.05 3.09 21.29
N VAL A 79 -14.23 2.65 22.53
CA VAL A 79 -13.55 3.23 23.71
C VAL A 79 -12.04 3.02 23.62
N LEU A 80 -11.61 1.81 23.23
CA LEU A 80 -10.20 1.49 23.04
C LEU A 80 -9.57 2.35 21.94
N LEU A 81 -10.21 2.45 20.78
CA LEU A 81 -9.75 3.29 19.67
C LEU A 81 -9.65 4.75 20.09
N SER A 82 -10.67 5.26 20.79
CA SER A 82 -10.67 6.64 21.31
C SER A 82 -9.49 6.88 22.25
N SER A 83 -9.19 5.92 23.15
CA SER A 83 -8.03 6.01 24.04
C SER A 83 -6.70 5.97 23.29
N LEU A 84 -6.59 5.17 22.23
CA LEU A 84 -5.39 5.10 21.39
C LEU A 84 -5.16 6.40 20.60
N VAL A 85 -6.24 7.05 20.16
CA VAL A 85 -6.18 8.36 19.49
C VAL A 85 -5.78 9.46 20.46
N GLU A 86 -6.38 9.50 21.66
CA GLU A 86 -6.04 10.48 22.69
C GLU A 86 -4.56 10.42 23.12
N LYS A 87 -3.95 9.23 23.07
CA LYS A 87 -2.53 8.99 23.37
C LYS A 87 -1.59 9.21 22.19
N ASP A 88 -2.08 9.74 21.07
CA ASP A 88 -1.34 9.90 19.80
C ASP A 88 -0.70 8.59 19.28
N HIS A 89 -1.27 7.42 19.65
CA HIS A 89 -0.81 6.13 19.11
C HIS A 89 -1.49 5.80 17.78
N VAL A 90 -2.70 6.32 17.58
CA VAL A 90 -3.46 6.21 16.33
C VAL A 90 -3.78 7.61 15.84
N ILE A 91 -3.45 7.89 14.58
CA ILE A 91 -3.82 9.10 13.88
C ILE A 91 -4.92 8.76 12.89
N LEU A 92 -6.05 9.47 12.99
CA LEU A 92 -7.16 9.25 12.08
C LEU A 92 -6.94 9.98 10.77
N THR A 93 -6.98 9.24 9.67
CA THR A 93 -6.86 9.82 8.33
C THR A 93 -8.16 10.55 7.97
N PRO A 94 -8.10 11.67 7.23
CA PRO A 94 -9.29 12.42 6.85
C PRO A 94 -10.34 11.54 6.17
N SER A 95 -11.62 11.83 6.42
CA SER A 95 -12.73 11.13 5.78
C SER A 95 -12.59 11.16 4.26
N GLN A 96 -12.93 10.04 3.60
CA GLN A 96 -12.87 9.86 2.13
C GLN A 96 -11.46 9.92 1.53
N ALA A 97 -10.41 10.05 2.33
CA ALA A 97 -9.04 9.89 1.87
C ALA A 97 -8.57 8.43 2.03
N HIS A 98 -7.73 7.98 1.11
CA HIS A 98 -7.03 6.69 1.26
C HIS A 98 -5.91 6.84 2.28
N ASP A 99 -5.89 5.93 3.25
CA ASP A 99 -4.91 5.86 4.32
C ASP A 99 -3.51 5.48 3.83
N ASP A 100 -3.39 4.69 2.75
CA ASP A 100 -2.12 4.34 2.11
C ASP A 100 -1.23 5.56 1.85
N PHE A 101 -1.81 6.68 1.40
CA PHE A 101 -1.02 7.89 1.13
C PHE A 101 -0.32 8.42 2.38
N TYR A 102 -0.99 8.39 3.53
CA TYR A 102 -0.43 8.90 4.78
C TYR A 102 0.57 7.92 5.39
N VAL A 103 0.26 6.62 5.33
CA VAL A 103 1.15 5.55 5.81
C VAL A 103 2.48 5.59 5.05
N ILE A 104 2.41 5.57 3.72
CA ILE A 104 3.61 5.56 2.87
C ILE A 104 4.36 6.88 2.98
N ASP A 105 3.70 8.04 2.87
CA ASP A 105 4.39 9.34 2.92
C ASP A 105 5.11 9.56 4.26
N TYR A 106 4.47 9.19 5.37
CA TYR A 106 5.06 9.34 6.69
C TYR A 106 6.29 8.43 6.86
N ALA A 107 6.19 7.16 6.45
CA ALA A 107 7.33 6.25 6.50
C ALA A 107 8.48 6.73 5.60
N VAL A 108 8.20 7.15 4.36
CA VAL A 108 9.22 7.65 3.43
C VAL A 108 9.89 8.93 3.94
N LYS A 109 9.12 9.85 4.55
CA LYS A 109 9.62 11.10 5.14
C LYS A 109 10.63 10.86 6.26
N TYR A 110 10.37 9.88 7.12
CA TYR A 110 11.22 9.57 8.29
C TYR A 110 12.17 8.40 8.05
N ASP A 111 12.27 7.90 6.81
CA ASP A 111 13.05 6.72 6.44
C ASP A 111 12.73 5.53 7.37
N GLY A 112 11.44 5.36 7.66
CA GLY A 112 10.91 4.40 8.63
C GLY A 112 10.38 3.13 7.97
N PHE A 113 9.94 2.21 8.83
CA PHE A 113 9.31 0.95 8.41
C PHE A 113 7.79 1.03 8.47
N ILE A 114 7.13 0.25 7.63
CA ILE A 114 5.67 0.11 7.60
C ILE A 114 5.29 -1.30 8.07
N VAL A 115 4.38 -1.42 9.02
CA VAL A 115 3.78 -2.71 9.42
C VAL A 115 2.53 -2.90 8.58
N THR A 116 2.62 -3.77 7.58
CA THR A 116 1.53 -4.06 6.64
C THR A 116 1.81 -5.38 5.93
N ASN A 117 0.76 -6.09 5.53
CA ASN A 117 0.83 -7.17 4.57
C ASN A 117 0.52 -6.70 3.14
N ASP A 118 0.10 -5.44 2.96
CA ASP A 118 -0.06 -4.85 1.64
C ASP A 118 1.31 -4.48 1.05
N MET A 119 1.56 -4.89 -0.18
CA MET A 119 2.80 -4.59 -0.89
C MET A 119 2.69 -3.31 -1.74
N PHE A 120 1.59 -2.55 -1.61
CA PHE A 120 1.34 -1.27 -2.30
C PHE A 120 1.64 -1.33 -3.80
N ARG A 121 1.25 -2.45 -4.43
CA ARG A 121 1.68 -2.79 -5.80
C ARG A 121 1.20 -1.77 -6.82
N ASP A 122 -0.01 -1.24 -6.61
CA ASP A 122 -0.62 -0.19 -7.43
C ASP A 122 0.16 1.14 -7.32
N HIS A 123 0.59 1.53 -6.11
CA HIS A 123 1.39 2.74 -5.91
C HIS A 123 2.77 2.62 -6.59
N VAL A 124 3.38 1.44 -6.54
CA VAL A 124 4.64 1.13 -7.24
C VAL A 124 4.43 1.15 -8.76
N ALA A 125 3.40 0.49 -9.27
CA ALA A 125 3.10 0.42 -10.71
C ALA A 125 2.81 1.81 -11.30
N ASN A 126 2.09 2.65 -10.54
CA ASN A 126 1.76 4.02 -10.91
C ASN A 126 2.92 5.02 -10.69
N LYS A 127 4.11 4.56 -10.29
CA LYS A 127 5.30 5.40 -10.03
C LYS A 127 5.01 6.58 -9.11
N ARG A 128 4.15 6.36 -8.11
CA ARG A 128 3.77 7.39 -7.12
C ARG A 128 5.01 7.91 -6.42
N THR A 129 5.00 9.21 -6.13
CA THR A 129 6.11 9.89 -5.47
C THR A 129 5.65 10.34 -4.09
N PHE A 130 6.43 9.99 -3.07
CA PHE A 130 6.19 10.30 -1.67
C PHE A 130 7.42 11.03 -1.14
N HIS A 131 7.21 12.17 -0.49
CA HIS A 131 8.31 13.03 -0.03
C HIS A 131 9.44 13.26 -1.08
N GLY A 132 9.07 13.43 -2.36
CA GLY A 132 10.02 13.62 -3.47
C GLY A 132 10.73 12.37 -3.97
N LYS A 133 10.49 11.19 -3.37
CA LYS A 133 11.06 9.89 -3.77
C LYS A 133 10.01 9.04 -4.47
N LYS A 134 10.35 8.45 -5.62
CA LYS A 134 9.49 7.47 -6.29
C LYS A 134 9.44 6.19 -5.46
N LEU A 135 8.23 5.71 -5.16
CA LEU A 135 8.06 4.43 -4.49
C LEU A 135 8.54 3.31 -5.42
N SER A 136 9.41 2.45 -4.91
CA SER A 136 9.93 1.31 -5.66
C SER A 136 9.60 0.01 -4.94
N SER A 137 9.49 -1.08 -5.70
CA SER A 137 9.30 -2.42 -5.11
C SER A 137 10.44 -2.75 -4.13
N THR A 138 11.67 -2.34 -4.43
CA THR A 138 12.81 -2.53 -3.53
C THR A 138 12.62 -1.82 -2.20
N TRP A 139 12.14 -0.57 -2.20
CA TRP A 139 11.88 0.16 -0.96
C TRP A 139 10.79 -0.51 -0.14
N VAL A 140 9.68 -0.92 -0.78
CA VAL A 140 8.60 -1.65 -0.11
C VAL A 140 9.11 -2.94 0.52
N LYS A 141 9.87 -3.77 -0.23
CA LYS A 141 10.42 -5.04 0.28
C LYS A 141 11.37 -4.85 1.48
N THR A 142 12.10 -3.73 1.53
CA THR A 142 13.06 -3.48 2.62
C THR A 142 12.45 -2.80 3.84
N HIS A 143 11.44 -1.95 3.64
CA HIS A 143 10.82 -1.15 4.69
C HIS A 143 9.48 -1.68 5.19
N CYS A 144 8.84 -2.62 4.50
CA CYS A 144 7.64 -3.29 5.03
C CYS A 144 8.00 -4.43 5.99
N ILE A 145 7.19 -4.56 7.02
CA ILE A 145 7.20 -5.60 8.05
C ILE A 145 5.88 -6.33 7.90
N ASP A 146 5.95 -7.48 7.22
CA ASP A 146 4.86 -8.43 7.16
C ASP A 146 4.63 -9.08 8.53
N PHE A 147 3.40 -9.54 8.77
CA PHE A 147 2.99 -10.05 10.07
C PHE A 147 1.85 -11.06 9.95
N THR A 148 1.68 -11.82 11.01
CA THR A 148 0.51 -12.68 11.21
C THR A 148 -0.05 -12.51 12.63
N PHE A 149 -1.20 -13.13 12.88
CA PHE A 149 -1.79 -13.24 14.21
C PHE A 149 -1.98 -14.71 14.58
N VAL A 150 -1.49 -15.09 15.77
CA VAL A 150 -1.79 -16.39 16.38
C VAL A 150 -2.87 -16.15 17.44
N GLY A 151 -4.13 -16.32 17.04
CA GLY A 151 -5.27 -15.91 17.87
C GLY A 151 -5.30 -14.39 18.03
N LYS A 152 -5.01 -13.89 19.25
CA LYS A 152 -4.92 -12.46 19.58
C LYS A 152 -3.49 -11.93 19.65
N GLU A 153 -2.50 -12.81 19.51
CA GLU A 153 -1.08 -12.45 19.60
C GLU A 153 -0.59 -11.92 18.25
N PHE A 154 -0.02 -10.71 18.27
CA PHE A 154 0.62 -10.11 17.10
C PHE A 154 2.02 -10.70 16.91
N LEU A 155 2.28 -11.24 15.71
CA LEU A 155 3.55 -11.88 15.38
C LEU A 155 4.14 -11.26 14.10
N PRO A 156 5.07 -10.29 14.22
CA PRO A 156 5.76 -9.74 13.07
C PRO A 156 6.82 -10.72 12.54
N ASN A 157 7.14 -10.62 11.26
CA ASN A 157 8.20 -11.42 10.65
C ASN A 157 9.56 -11.12 11.31
N SER A 158 10.20 -12.13 11.89
CA SER A 158 11.48 -11.99 12.60
C SER A 158 12.59 -11.39 11.72
N ARG A 159 12.66 -11.79 10.44
CA ARG A 159 13.63 -11.26 9.48
C ARG A 159 13.41 -9.79 9.18
N ALA A 160 12.16 -9.31 9.26
CA ALA A 160 11.85 -7.89 9.13
C ALA A 160 12.24 -7.12 10.39
N ILE A 161 11.99 -7.68 11.56
CA ILE A 161 12.41 -7.09 12.85
C ILE A 161 13.94 -6.99 12.97
N GLU A 162 14.69 -7.97 12.47
CA GLU A 162 16.16 -7.88 12.39
C GLU A 162 16.63 -6.66 11.58
N ARG A 163 15.93 -6.33 10.48
CA ARG A 163 16.23 -5.11 9.70
C ARG A 163 16.03 -3.88 10.56
N VAL A 164 14.91 -3.78 11.29
CA VAL A 164 14.63 -2.68 12.22
C VAL A 164 15.75 -2.54 13.27
N HIS A 165 16.21 -3.65 13.86
CA HIS A 165 17.33 -3.64 14.83
C HIS A 165 18.64 -3.13 14.25
N SER A 166 18.93 -3.52 13.01
CA SER A 166 20.17 -3.15 12.32
C SER A 166 20.12 -1.73 11.72
N TYR A 167 18.92 -1.15 11.63
CA TYR A 167 18.68 0.09 10.91
C TYR A 167 19.24 1.31 11.65
N ILE A 168 19.97 2.14 10.91
CA ILE A 168 20.50 3.41 11.39
C ILE A 168 19.80 4.49 10.55
N PRO A 169 18.93 5.32 11.15
CA PRO A 169 18.22 6.34 10.40
C PRO A 169 19.18 7.30 9.73
N SER A 170 19.02 7.47 8.42
CA SER A 170 19.67 8.53 7.66
C SER A 170 19.26 9.86 8.28
N VAL A 171 20.21 10.66 8.78
CA VAL A 171 19.89 12.02 9.26
C VAL A 171 19.27 12.77 8.08
N PRO A 172 18.01 13.24 8.16
CA PRO A 172 17.47 14.10 7.12
C PRO A 172 18.38 15.34 7.11
N ALA A 173 19.09 15.55 6.00
CA ALA A 173 19.95 16.71 5.83
C ALA A 173 19.06 17.95 6.06
N SER A 174 19.20 18.55 7.25
CA SER A 174 18.64 19.86 7.53
C SER A 174 19.20 20.77 6.48
N THR A 175 18.33 21.26 5.60
CA THR A 175 18.62 22.23 4.56
C THR A 175 19.35 23.39 5.22
N THR A 176 20.68 23.42 5.11
CA THR A 176 21.49 24.57 5.47
C THR A 176 20.93 25.73 4.68
N SER A 177 20.29 26.65 5.40
CA SER A 177 19.80 27.92 4.89
C SER A 177 20.98 28.60 4.21
N ALA A 178 20.92 28.72 2.89
CA ALA A 178 21.85 29.55 2.15
C ALA A 178 21.75 30.96 2.73
N SER A 179 22.86 31.42 3.31
CA SER A 179 23.06 32.78 3.75
C SER A 179 22.91 33.72 2.57
N VAL A 180 21.74 34.33 2.43
CA VAL A 180 21.56 35.50 1.55
C VAL A 180 22.16 36.68 2.29
N SER A 181 23.40 37.02 1.94
CA SER A 181 24.04 38.27 2.27
C SER A 181 23.27 39.43 1.64
N SER A 182 22.56 40.21 2.45
CA SER A 182 22.07 41.55 2.07
C SER A 182 23.18 42.59 2.22
N PRO A 183 23.41 43.48 1.23
CA PRO A 183 24.04 44.76 1.50
C PRO A 183 22.96 45.84 1.73
N VAL A 184 23.15 46.57 2.81
CA VAL A 184 22.44 47.78 3.21
C VAL A 184 22.98 48.97 2.39
N ALA A 185 22.09 49.79 1.81
CA ALA A 185 22.39 51.19 1.47
C ALA A 185 21.10 52.03 1.50
N ALA A 186 21.27 53.27 1.94
CA ALA A 186 20.30 54.12 2.60
C ALA A 186 19.68 55.21 1.70
N ILE A 187 18.42 55.58 2.04
CA ILE A 187 17.82 56.93 2.05
C ILE A 187 17.59 57.67 0.70
N GLN A 188 16.32 58.00 0.36
CA GLN A 188 15.69 59.34 0.49
C GLN A 188 14.33 59.41 -0.26
N GLN A 189 13.26 59.85 0.43
CA GLN A 189 12.02 60.37 -0.19
C GLN A 189 12.21 61.86 -0.59
N PRO A 190 11.35 62.46 -1.45
CA PRO A 190 10.17 63.23 -0.97
C PRO A 190 8.96 63.19 -1.98
N PRO A 191 7.90 64.04 -1.92
CA PRO A 191 6.61 63.68 -1.31
C PRO A 191 5.31 63.90 -2.17
N SER A 192 4.28 63.11 -1.85
CA SER A 192 2.81 63.40 -1.74
C SER A 192 2.08 64.30 -2.78
N LYS A 193 1.01 63.87 -3.49
CA LYS A 193 -0.46 63.84 -3.14
C LYS A 193 -1.27 63.85 -4.49
N PRO A 194 -2.62 63.74 -4.56
CA PRO A 194 -3.59 62.96 -3.77
C PRO A 194 -4.78 62.31 -4.56
N LEU A 195 -5.48 61.38 -3.88
CA LEU A 195 -6.94 61.14 -3.79
C LEU A 195 -7.81 60.55 -4.93
N LYS A 196 -8.61 59.55 -4.50
CA LYS A 196 -10.02 59.15 -4.80
C LYS A 196 -10.05 57.66 -5.17
N GLY A 197 -10.87 56.77 -4.60
CA GLY A 197 -12.06 56.84 -3.75
C GLY A 197 -12.98 55.66 -4.13
N SER A 198 -13.82 55.19 -3.21
CA SER A 198 -14.88 54.14 -3.38
C SER A 198 -14.36 52.69 -3.37
N SER A 199 -14.61 51.79 -2.40
CA SER A 199 -15.83 51.30 -1.72
C SER A 199 -16.93 50.83 -2.67
N LEU A 200 -17.26 49.54 -2.65
CA LEU A 200 -18.60 49.01 -2.35
C LEU A 200 -18.66 47.49 -2.46
N ALA A 201 -19.39 46.93 -1.49
CA ALA A 201 -19.79 45.54 -1.35
C ALA A 201 -21.07 45.22 -2.16
N ASN A 202 -21.60 44.03 -1.90
CA ASN A 202 -22.78 43.34 -2.47
C ASN A 202 -22.51 42.55 -3.75
N GLY A 203 -22.98 41.32 -3.94
CA GLY A 203 -23.93 40.53 -3.18
C GLY A 203 -24.85 39.77 -4.15
N VAL A 204 -25.01 38.47 -3.91
CA VAL A 204 -26.15 37.61 -4.29
C VAL A 204 -26.34 37.31 -5.80
N ARG A 205 -26.34 36.01 -6.17
CA ARG A 205 -27.53 35.29 -6.71
C ARG A 205 -27.23 33.83 -7.11
N LYS A 206 -28.10 32.95 -6.60
CA LYS A 206 -28.45 31.62 -7.08
C LYS A 206 -29.05 31.70 -8.49
N SER A 207 -28.77 30.73 -9.36
CA SER A 207 -29.77 30.12 -10.24
C SER A 207 -29.27 28.79 -10.81
N SER A 208 -30.11 27.79 -10.63
CA SER A 208 -30.16 26.47 -11.25
C SER A 208 -30.65 26.53 -12.71
N SER A 209 -30.13 25.67 -13.59
CA SER A 209 -30.90 25.03 -14.66
C SER A 209 -30.13 23.83 -15.23
N ASN A 210 -30.85 22.70 -15.32
CA ASN A 210 -30.54 21.54 -16.14
C ASN A 210 -30.50 21.91 -17.62
N ASP A 211 -29.76 21.16 -18.44
CA ASP A 211 -30.18 20.79 -19.79
C ASP A 211 -29.54 19.46 -20.18
N GLU A 212 -30.39 18.50 -20.51
CA GLU A 212 -30.07 17.27 -21.23
C GLU A 212 -30.01 17.56 -22.73
N ALA A 213 -29.09 16.92 -23.45
CA ALA A 213 -29.22 16.72 -24.90
C ALA A 213 -28.45 15.46 -25.31
N SER A 214 -29.21 14.42 -25.60
CA SER A 214 -28.83 13.23 -26.35
C SER A 214 -28.68 13.56 -27.83
N SER A 215 -27.67 13.00 -28.49
CA SER A 215 -27.61 12.90 -29.95
C SER A 215 -26.98 11.56 -30.31
N ASP A 216 -27.85 10.63 -30.71
CA ASP A 216 -27.54 9.46 -31.52
C ASP A 216 -27.17 9.93 -32.94
N GLU A 217 -26.07 9.43 -33.50
CA GLU A 217 -25.92 9.25 -34.95
C GLU A 217 -25.22 7.92 -35.23
N GLU A 218 -25.86 7.16 -36.12
CA GLU A 218 -25.40 5.93 -36.75
C GLU A 218 -24.37 6.24 -37.85
N ASP A 219 -23.40 5.37 -38.09
CA ASP A 219 -22.68 5.31 -39.37
C ASP A 219 -22.43 3.86 -39.77
N GLU A 220 -22.81 3.54 -41.01
CA GLU A 220 -22.76 2.23 -41.65
C GLU A 220 -21.42 2.02 -42.40
N GLY A 221 -21.00 0.76 -42.49
CA GLY A 221 -20.39 0.24 -43.72
C GLY A 221 -18.89 -0.06 -43.70
N GLY A 222 -18.54 -1.32 -43.90
CA GLY A 222 -17.19 -1.72 -44.29
C GLY A 222 -16.85 -3.20 -44.06
N GLU A 223 -17.31 -4.08 -44.94
CA GLU A 223 -16.82 -5.46 -45.03
C GLU A 223 -15.46 -5.52 -45.76
N ASN A 224 -14.63 -6.48 -45.33
CA ASN A 224 -13.34 -6.94 -45.88
C ASN A 224 -12.07 -6.14 -45.51
N ASP A 225 -11.35 -6.60 -44.48
CA ASP A 225 -9.96 -7.04 -44.68
C ASP A 225 -9.47 -7.92 -43.50
N MET A 226 -8.77 -9.00 -43.82
CA MET A 226 -8.14 -9.88 -42.82
C MET A 226 -6.90 -9.21 -42.23
N LEU A 227 -7.07 -8.40 -41.19
CA LEU A 227 -5.97 -7.83 -40.42
C LEU A 227 -5.61 -8.75 -39.24
N VAL A 228 -4.49 -9.46 -39.41
CA VAL A 228 -3.73 -10.12 -38.35
C VAL A 228 -3.29 -9.06 -37.34
N ASP A 229 -4.06 -8.88 -36.27
CA ASP A 229 -3.67 -7.95 -35.21
C ASP A 229 -2.73 -8.65 -34.21
N GLN A 230 -1.43 -8.53 -34.50
CA GLN A 230 -0.34 -8.77 -33.55
C GLN A 230 -0.45 -7.74 -32.41
N ARG A 231 -1.35 -7.94 -31.45
CA ARG A 231 -1.43 -7.07 -30.26
C ARG A 231 -0.79 -7.70 -29.03
N ALA A 232 0.37 -7.13 -28.71
CA ALA A 232 1.02 -7.06 -27.40
C ALA A 232 1.44 -8.40 -26.77
N LYS A 233 2.59 -8.93 -27.22
CA LYS A 233 3.49 -9.66 -26.31
C LYS A 233 3.92 -8.71 -25.19
N LEU A 234 3.10 -8.63 -24.13
CA LEU A 234 3.50 -8.11 -22.83
C LEU A 234 4.77 -8.90 -22.44
N LYS A 235 5.93 -8.25 -22.54
CA LYS A 235 7.15 -8.74 -21.88
C LYS A 235 6.87 -8.68 -20.37
N ARG A 236 6.32 -9.77 -19.83
CA ARG A 236 6.11 -9.95 -18.39
C ARG A 236 7.47 -10.31 -17.79
N ASN A 237 7.94 -9.51 -16.84
CA ASN A 237 9.03 -9.91 -15.95
C ASN A 237 8.41 -10.84 -14.91
N ILE A 238 8.43 -12.14 -15.19
CA ILE A 238 8.04 -13.18 -14.25
C ILE A 238 9.22 -13.35 -13.29
N ASP A 239 8.97 -13.19 -11.98
CA ASP A 239 9.98 -13.48 -10.96
C ASP A 239 10.15 -15.00 -10.88
N LEU A 240 11.33 -15.50 -11.27
CA LEU A 240 11.64 -16.93 -11.24
C LEU A 240 12.22 -17.38 -9.89
N SER A 241 12.33 -16.46 -8.91
CA SER A 241 12.94 -16.76 -7.60
C SER A 241 12.00 -17.53 -6.67
N GLU A 242 10.69 -17.47 -6.89
CA GLU A 242 9.68 -18.20 -6.12
C GLU A 242 8.99 -19.24 -7.00
N VAL A 243 9.23 -20.53 -6.71
CA VAL A 243 8.59 -21.65 -7.42
C VAL A 243 7.93 -22.59 -6.45
N THR A 244 6.63 -22.81 -6.62
CA THR A 244 5.88 -23.79 -5.84
C THR A 244 5.57 -25.01 -6.70
N HIS A 245 5.86 -26.20 -6.18
CA HIS A 245 5.67 -27.46 -6.88
C HIS A 245 4.48 -28.21 -6.29
N TYR A 246 3.48 -28.51 -7.13
CA TYR A 246 2.32 -29.32 -6.73
C TYR A 246 2.33 -30.65 -7.47
N LYS A 247 2.02 -31.74 -6.76
CA LYS A 247 1.73 -33.03 -7.38
C LYS A 247 0.23 -33.12 -7.62
N VAL A 248 -0.17 -33.14 -8.88
CA VAL A 248 -1.58 -33.21 -9.28
C VAL A 248 -1.84 -34.52 -10.04
N PRO A 249 -2.94 -35.23 -9.75
CA PRO A 249 -3.37 -36.37 -10.57
C PRO A 249 -3.50 -35.96 -12.03
N ARG A 250 -3.03 -36.80 -12.95
CA ARG A 250 -3.07 -36.48 -14.39
C ARG A 250 -4.47 -36.28 -14.94
N SER A 251 -5.47 -36.92 -14.33
CA SER A 251 -6.89 -36.73 -14.66
C SER A 251 -7.38 -35.30 -14.47
N LEU A 252 -6.71 -34.48 -13.65
CA LEU A 252 -7.08 -33.09 -13.40
C LEU A 252 -6.43 -32.11 -14.39
N LEU A 253 -5.41 -32.53 -15.13
CA LEU A 253 -4.70 -31.63 -16.05
C LEU A 253 -5.61 -31.06 -17.17
N PRO A 254 -6.50 -31.84 -17.81
CA PRO A 254 -7.41 -31.29 -18.82
C PRO A 254 -8.37 -30.23 -18.24
N PHE A 255 -8.80 -30.40 -16.99
CA PHE A 255 -9.67 -29.43 -16.32
C PHE A 255 -8.94 -28.12 -15.99
N LEU A 256 -7.65 -28.21 -15.62
CA LEU A 256 -6.80 -27.06 -15.36
C LEU A 256 -6.42 -26.33 -16.65
N HIS A 257 -6.10 -27.09 -17.70
CA HIS A 257 -5.72 -26.55 -19.00
C HIS A 257 -6.92 -25.88 -19.69
N GLY A 258 -8.10 -26.48 -19.59
CA GLY A 258 -9.25 -26.12 -20.42
C GLY A 258 -9.05 -26.55 -21.88
N GLU A 259 -10.07 -26.31 -22.70
CA GLU A 259 -9.98 -26.49 -24.15
C GLU A 259 -8.92 -25.52 -24.70
N GLY A 260 -7.93 -26.03 -25.43
CA GLY A 260 -6.87 -25.22 -26.03
C GLY A 260 -5.89 -24.52 -25.08
N GLY A 261 -6.04 -24.65 -23.75
CA GLY A 261 -5.21 -23.93 -22.76
C GLY A 261 -5.84 -22.64 -22.23
N ASP A 262 -7.07 -22.33 -22.65
CA ASP A 262 -7.71 -21.05 -22.38
C ASP A 262 -7.97 -20.80 -20.89
N THR A 263 -8.40 -21.84 -20.15
CA THR A 263 -8.66 -21.72 -18.71
C THR A 263 -7.37 -21.39 -17.97
N MET A 264 -6.28 -22.08 -18.32
CA MET A 264 -4.98 -21.85 -17.69
C MET A 264 -4.38 -20.49 -18.07
N ASN A 265 -4.58 -20.05 -19.31
CA ASN A 265 -4.14 -18.72 -19.77
C ASN A 265 -4.88 -17.60 -19.03
N ARG A 266 -6.21 -17.70 -18.91
CA ARG A 266 -7.01 -16.73 -18.15
C ARG A 266 -6.65 -16.71 -16.67
N PHE A 267 -6.41 -17.88 -16.08
CA PHE A 267 -5.98 -17.96 -14.68
C PHE A 267 -4.62 -17.29 -14.45
N GLN A 268 -3.64 -17.56 -15.31
CA GLN A 268 -2.32 -16.92 -15.26
C GLN A 268 -2.39 -15.41 -15.47
N GLU A 269 -3.28 -14.95 -16.36
CA GLU A 269 -3.52 -13.52 -16.57
C GLU A 269 -4.17 -12.85 -15.35
N TYR A 270 -5.17 -13.49 -14.74
CA TYR A 270 -5.88 -12.94 -13.59
C TYR A 270 -5.03 -12.92 -12.31
N THR A 271 -4.24 -13.96 -12.09
CA THR A 271 -3.44 -14.12 -10.87
C THR A 271 -2.04 -13.55 -10.97
N GLY A 272 -1.57 -13.22 -12.18
CA GLY A 272 -0.19 -12.81 -12.43
C GLY A 272 0.82 -13.95 -12.24
N THR A 273 0.37 -15.19 -12.04
CA THR A 273 1.24 -16.36 -11.92
C THR A 273 1.59 -16.93 -13.28
N TYR A 274 2.72 -17.62 -13.37
CA TYR A 274 3.12 -18.39 -14.55
C TYR A 274 3.12 -19.87 -14.19
N ILE A 275 2.42 -20.68 -14.95
CA ILE A 275 2.24 -22.10 -14.67
C ILE A 275 2.88 -22.93 -15.78
N VAL A 276 3.81 -23.79 -15.41
CA VAL A 276 4.49 -24.71 -16.34
C VAL A 276 3.98 -26.13 -16.11
N LEU A 277 3.41 -26.70 -17.16
CA LEU A 277 3.05 -28.11 -17.23
C LEU A 277 4.18 -28.93 -17.84
N PRO A 278 4.42 -30.17 -17.38
CA PRO A 278 5.35 -31.08 -18.04
C PRO A 278 4.88 -31.36 -19.47
N SER A 279 5.72 -31.06 -20.46
CA SER A 279 5.42 -31.34 -21.87
C SER A 279 5.21 -32.84 -22.09
N LEU A 280 4.12 -33.20 -22.78
CA LEU A 280 3.84 -34.56 -23.23
C LEU A 280 4.81 -35.06 -24.33
N ALA A 281 5.66 -34.19 -24.87
CA ALA A 281 6.41 -34.44 -26.10
C ALA A 281 7.80 -35.08 -25.94
N SER A 282 8.21 -35.55 -24.75
CA SER A 282 9.56 -36.12 -24.54
C SER A 282 9.61 -37.60 -24.17
N VAL A 283 8.50 -38.33 -24.20
CA VAL A 283 8.57 -39.79 -24.16
C VAL A 283 8.82 -40.29 -25.58
N SER A 284 10.10 -40.31 -25.96
CA SER A 284 10.56 -41.05 -27.14
C SER A 284 10.00 -42.48 -27.10
N ALA A 285 9.54 -42.96 -28.25
CA ALA A 285 8.71 -44.14 -28.47
C ALA A 285 9.40 -45.50 -28.18
N THR A 286 10.20 -45.60 -27.13
CA THR A 286 10.99 -46.82 -26.84
C THR A 286 10.83 -47.41 -25.44
N GLN A 287 10.00 -46.85 -24.55
CA GLN A 287 9.57 -47.60 -23.36
C GLN A 287 8.11 -47.31 -23.04
N ALA A 288 7.25 -48.31 -23.26
CA ALA A 288 5.90 -48.39 -22.70
C ALA A 288 5.98 -48.60 -21.17
N ARG A 289 6.56 -47.64 -20.45
CA ARG A 289 6.45 -47.55 -19.00
C ARG A 289 5.23 -46.70 -18.68
N SER A 290 4.35 -47.26 -17.86
CA SER A 290 3.18 -46.60 -17.29
C SER A 290 3.53 -45.16 -16.91
N LEU A 291 2.88 -44.20 -17.56
CA LEU A 291 3.00 -42.79 -17.20
C LEU A 291 2.63 -42.64 -15.71
N PRO A 292 3.45 -41.98 -14.87
CA PRO A 292 3.14 -41.80 -13.46
C PRO A 292 1.74 -41.19 -13.22
N GLU A 293 0.98 -41.69 -12.26
CA GLU A 293 -0.40 -41.23 -12.05
C GLU A 293 -0.50 -39.73 -11.71
N ALA A 294 0.58 -39.16 -11.15
CA ALA A 294 0.70 -37.74 -10.83
C ALA A 294 1.67 -37.01 -11.77
N ALA A 295 1.36 -35.74 -12.05
CA ALA A 295 2.21 -34.79 -12.73
C ALA A 295 2.70 -33.71 -11.74
N ASN A 296 3.91 -33.20 -11.96
CA ASN A 296 4.44 -32.07 -11.20
C ASN A 296 4.08 -30.76 -11.91
N LEU A 297 3.25 -29.94 -11.25
CA LEU A 297 2.87 -28.60 -11.66
C LEU A 297 3.82 -27.60 -11.01
N SER A 298 4.45 -26.73 -11.80
CA SER A 298 5.32 -25.66 -11.27
C SER A 298 4.63 -24.32 -11.45
N ILE A 299 4.45 -23.57 -10.35
CA ILE A 299 3.82 -22.24 -10.35
C ILE A 299 4.86 -21.23 -9.92
N TYR A 300 5.05 -20.20 -10.72
CA TYR A 300 5.92 -19.04 -10.50
C TYR A 300 5.03 -17.82 -10.24
N GLY A 301 5.39 -16.94 -9.30
CA GLY A 301 4.58 -15.79 -8.87
C GLY A 301 5.39 -14.55 -8.57
#